data_AF-A0A0G0FGL5-F1
#
_entry.id   AF-A0A0G0FGL5-F1
#
_cell.length_a   1.000
_cell.length_b   1.000
_cell.length_c   1.000
_cell.angle_alpha   90.00
_cell.angle_beta   90.00
_cell.angle_gamma   90.00
#
_symmetry.space_group_name_H-M   'P 1'
#
loop_
_entity.id
_entity.type
_entity.pdbx_description
1 polymer ?
#
loop_
_entity_poly.entity_id
_entity_poly.type
_entity_poly.pdbx_seq_one_letter_code
_entity_poly.pdbx_strand_id
1 'polypeptide(L)'
;MKNRESIKNELEVLIKKYHFEKQLSVEMVIKWVAEEDESDVRKANRDYQNKWLKYFNNVPDIDEFNNILQCFTDAWNYFPHKSLNDLSPMEMINKSKS
;
A
#
# COMPACT_ATOMS: atom_id res chain seq x y z
N MET A 1 14.25 8.97 5.20
CA MET A 1 13.58 8.25 4.10
C MET A 1 12.92 7.02 4.70
N LYS A 2 11.64 6.78 4.42
CA LYS A 2 11.02 5.52 4.84
C LYS A 2 11.68 4.37 4.07
N ASN A 3 11.76 3.20 4.70
CA ASN A 3 12.22 1.97 4.06
C ASN A 3 11.10 0.93 4.09
N ARG A 4 11.19 -0.09 3.23
CA ARG A 4 10.18 -1.15 3.11
C ARG A 4 9.87 -1.81 4.46
N GLU A 5 10.87 -1.96 5.32
CA GLU A 5 10.72 -2.57 6.64
C GLU A 5 9.88 -1.70 7.60
N SER A 6 10.11 -0.39 7.64
CA SER A 6 9.27 0.52 8.43
C SER A 6 7.82 0.48 7.97
N ILE A 7 7.57 0.44 6.65
CA ILE A 7 6.22 0.39 6.08
C ILE A 7 5.52 -0.93 6.44
N LYS A 8 6.25 -2.06 6.42
CA LYS A 8 5.71 -3.35 6.90
C LYS A 8 5.30 -3.25 8.37
N ASN A 9 6.17 -2.71 9.22
CA ASN A 9 5.87 -2.52 10.64
C ASN A 9 4.65 -1.60 10.86
N GLU A 10 4.55 -0.49 10.12
CA GLU A 10 3.39 0.41 10.17
C GLU A 10 2.09 -0.30 9.79
N LEU A 11 2.10 -1.10 8.70
CA LEU A 11 0.96 -1.91 8.30
C LEU A 11 0.60 -2.97 9.35
N GLU A 12 1.58 -3.66 9.95
CA GLU A 12 1.32 -4.64 11.02
C GLU A 12 0.69 -3.98 12.24
N VAL A 13 1.18 -2.81 12.65
CA VAL A 13 0.62 -2.04 13.76
C VAL A 13 -0.82 -1.64 13.47
N LEU A 14 -1.13 -1.16 12.26
CA LEU A 14 -2.50 -0.84 11.86
C LEU A 14 -3.41 -2.08 11.86
N ILE A 15 -2.96 -3.18 11.27
CA ILE A 15 -3.73 -4.43 11.22
C ILE A 15 -4.05 -4.93 12.63
N LYS A 16 -3.09 -4.86 13.56
CA LYS A 16 -3.29 -5.21 14.98
C LYS A 16 -4.23 -4.24 15.69
N LYS A 17 -4.05 -2.93 15.48
CA LYS A 17 -4.87 -1.87 16.10
C LYS A 17 -6.36 -2.03 15.78
N TYR A 18 -6.68 -2.41 14.55
CA TYR A 18 -8.07 -2.62 14.11
C TYR A 18 -8.50 -4.10 14.13
N HIS A 19 -7.70 -4.99 14.71
CA HIS A 19 -7.99 -6.43 14.83
C HIS A 19 -8.29 -7.13 13.49
N PHE A 20 -7.65 -6.71 12.40
CA PHE A 20 -7.81 -7.29 11.07
C PHE A 20 -6.89 -8.48 10.80
N GLU A 21 -6.14 -8.97 11.78
CA GLU A 21 -5.13 -10.04 11.62
C GLU A 21 -5.67 -11.33 10.97
N LYS A 22 -6.98 -11.59 11.07
CA LYS A 22 -7.65 -12.75 10.43
C LYS A 22 -8.11 -12.50 9.00
N GLN A 23 -8.19 -11.25 8.56
CA GLN A 23 -8.80 -10.83 7.29
C GLN A 23 -7.83 -10.08 6.37
N LEU A 24 -6.77 -9.50 6.94
CA LEU A 24 -5.77 -8.69 6.26
C LEU A 24 -4.40 -9.00 6.83
N SER A 25 -3.43 -9.22 5.96
CA SER A 25 -2.02 -9.38 6.32
C SER A 25 -1.16 -8.45 5.48
N VAL A 26 0.03 -8.11 5.97
CA VAL A 26 0.99 -7.28 5.23
C VAL A 26 1.38 -7.94 3.91
N GLU A 27 1.53 -9.26 3.89
CA GLU A 27 1.81 -10.02 2.67
C GLU A 27 0.67 -9.88 1.64
N MET A 28 -0.58 -9.85 2.10
CA MET A 28 -1.73 -9.64 1.22
C MET A 28 -1.71 -8.24 0.59
N VAL A 29 -1.34 -7.21 1.36
CA VAL A 29 -1.19 -5.84 0.85
C VAL A 29 -0.07 -5.76 -0.19
N ILE A 30 1.10 -6.35 0.11
CA ILE A 30 2.23 -6.40 -0.83
C ILE A 30 1.82 -7.15 -2.10
N LYS A 31 1.09 -8.25 -1.97
CA LYS A 31 0.58 -9.03 -3.09
C LYS A 31 -0.40 -8.23 -3.94
N TRP A 32 -1.26 -7.40 -3.36
CA TRP A 32 -2.14 -6.52 -4.12
C TRP A 32 -1.40 -5.48 -4.96
N VAL A 33 -0.24 -5.02 -4.50
CA VAL A 33 0.64 -4.10 -5.24
C VAL A 33 1.38 -4.86 -6.34
N ALA A 34 1.95 -6.03 -6.02
CA ALA A 34 2.73 -6.82 -6.96
C ALA A 34 1.89 -7.45 -8.08
N GLU A 35 0.67 -7.91 -7.77
CA GLU A 35 -0.27 -8.49 -8.73
C GLU A 35 -1.20 -7.43 -9.33
N GLU A 36 -0.79 -6.17 -9.40
CA GLU A 36 -1.54 -5.23 -10.23
C GLU A 36 -1.61 -5.75 -11.67
N ASP A 37 -2.83 -5.94 -12.14
CA ASP A 37 -3.12 -6.47 -13.46
C ASP A 37 -3.60 -5.30 -14.28
N GLU A 38 -2.68 -4.51 -14.85
CA GLU A 38 -3.08 -3.53 -15.87
C GLU A 38 -1.93 -2.81 -16.57
N SER A 39 -2.20 -2.51 -17.84
CA SER A 39 -1.50 -1.50 -18.65
C SER A 39 -1.82 -0.06 -18.22
N ASP A 40 -2.81 0.14 -17.34
CA ASP A 40 -3.24 1.44 -16.80
C ASP A 40 -3.05 1.53 -15.28
N VAL A 41 -1.96 2.17 -14.88
CA VAL A 41 -1.58 2.41 -13.47
C VAL A 41 -2.66 3.16 -12.68
N ARG A 42 -3.49 3.99 -13.32
CA ARG A 42 -4.54 4.74 -12.60
C ARG A 42 -5.65 3.83 -12.13
N LYS A 43 -6.04 2.86 -12.95
CA LYS A 43 -7.09 1.91 -12.62
C LYS A 43 -6.55 0.86 -11.63
N ALA A 44 -5.32 0.39 -11.79
CA ALA A 44 -4.62 -0.43 -10.79
C ALA A 44 -4.58 0.23 -9.39
N ASN A 45 -4.18 1.51 -9.31
CA ASN A 45 -4.16 2.26 -8.04
C ASN A 45 -5.57 2.40 -7.45
N ARG A 46 -6.58 2.68 -8.27
CA ARG A 46 -7.98 2.77 -7.81
C ARG A 46 -8.46 1.44 -7.25
N ASP A 47 -8.16 0.32 -7.91
CA ASP A 47 -8.57 -1.00 -7.45
C ASP A 47 -7.82 -1.41 -6.17
N TYR A 48 -6.54 -1.09 -6.06
CA TYR A 48 -5.79 -1.21 -4.80
C TYR A 48 -6.44 -0.41 -3.68
N GLN A 49 -6.82 0.84 -3.92
CA GLN A 49 -7.51 1.68 -2.94
C GLN A 49 -8.85 1.08 -2.51
N ASN A 50 -9.64 0.62 -3.47
CA ASN A 50 -10.91 -0.05 -3.20
C ASN A 50 -10.74 -1.33 -2.36
N LYS A 51 -9.62 -2.06 -2.48
CA LYS A 51 -9.37 -3.26 -1.68
C LYS A 51 -9.21 -2.92 -0.20
N TRP A 52 -8.32 -1.98 0.16
CA TRP A 52 -8.11 -1.64 1.56
C TRP A 52 -9.25 -0.79 2.14
N LEU A 53 -9.87 0.10 1.36
CA LEU A 53 -11.01 0.92 1.82
C LEU A 53 -12.18 0.09 2.35
N LYS A 54 -12.40 -1.12 1.81
CA LYS A 54 -13.44 -2.04 2.30
C LYS A 54 -13.26 -2.46 3.76
N TYR A 55 -12.02 -2.48 4.24
CA TYR A 55 -11.72 -2.83 5.63
C TYR A 55 -11.86 -1.61 6.56
N PHE A 56 -11.62 -0.40 6.05
CA PHE A 56 -11.57 0.83 6.85
C PHE A 56 -12.74 1.79 6.57
N ASN A 57 -13.84 1.32 5.98
CA ASN A 57 -14.97 2.17 5.58
C ASN A 57 -15.72 2.82 6.75
N ASN A 58 -15.54 2.31 7.96
CA ASN A 58 -16.24 2.74 9.17
C ASN A 58 -15.33 3.51 10.15
N VAL A 59 -14.13 3.94 9.74
CA VAL A 59 -13.25 4.75 10.60
C VAL A 59 -13.83 6.16 10.71
N PRO A 60 -14.35 6.59 11.88
CA PRO A 60 -15.06 7.87 12.01
C PRO A 60 -14.11 9.06 12.18
N ASP A 61 -12.88 8.79 12.64
CA ASP A 61 -11.87 9.81 12.89
C ASP A 61 -11.04 10.08 11.63
N ILE A 62 -11.00 11.34 11.21
CA ILE A 62 -10.38 11.74 9.95
C ILE A 62 -8.85 11.67 10.02
N ASP A 63 -8.26 11.92 11.20
CA ASP A 63 -6.82 11.86 11.41
C ASP A 63 -6.33 10.41 11.40
N GLU A 64 -7.09 9.50 12.00
CA GLU A 64 -6.86 8.06 11.90
C GLU A 64 -6.98 7.57 10.47
N PHE A 65 -8.01 8.00 9.75
CA PHE A 65 -8.19 7.65 8.33
C PHE A 65 -7.04 8.17 7.46
N ASN A 66 -6.56 9.39 7.71
CA ASN A 66 -5.39 9.94 7.02
C ASN A 66 -4.13 9.12 7.28
N ASN A 67 -3.93 8.64 8.52
CA ASN A 67 -2.80 7.77 8.85
C ASN A 67 -2.88 6.43 8.11
N ILE A 68 -4.07 5.84 8.03
CA ILE A 68 -4.34 4.62 7.24
C ILE A 68 -4.00 4.89 5.77
N LEU A 69 -4.58 5.93 5.18
CA LEU A 69 -4.35 6.32 3.79
C LEU A 69 -2.86 6.51 3.50
N GLN A 70 -2.12 7.17 4.41
CA GLN A 70 -0.68 7.37 4.27
C GLN A 70 0.08 6.05 4.26
N CYS A 71 -0.26 5.10 5.13
CA CYS A 71 0.40 3.79 5.18
C CYS A 71 0.17 2.96 3.90
N PHE A 72 -1.06 2.93 3.38
CA PHE A 72 -1.34 2.25 2.10
C PHE A 72 -0.73 2.99 0.90
N THR A 73 -0.65 4.32 0.95
CA THR A 73 0.06 5.11 -0.07
C THR A 73 1.57 4.82 -0.05
N ASP A 74 2.17 4.72 1.12
CA ASP A 74 3.58 4.35 1.25
C ASP A 74 3.84 2.92 0.75
N ALA A 75 2.93 1.99 1.05
CA ALA A 75 3.01 0.63 0.50
C ALA A 75 2.99 0.65 -1.04
N TRP A 76 2.07 1.39 -1.65
CA TRP A 76 2.06 1.58 -3.11
C TRP A 76 3.37 2.18 -3.63
N ASN A 77 3.96 3.15 -2.95
CA ASN A 77 5.14 3.86 -3.48
C ASN A 77 6.48 3.14 -3.30
N TYR A 78 6.59 2.22 -2.33
CA TYR A 78 7.86 1.58 -1.97
C TYR A 78 7.91 0.07 -2.24
N PHE A 79 6.77 -0.61 -2.42
CA PHE A 79 6.77 -2.01 -2.84
C PHE A 79 6.88 -2.15 -4.35
N PRO A 80 7.45 -3.27 -4.84
CA PRO A 80 7.66 -3.50 -6.26
C PRO A 80 6.34 -3.75 -6.99
N HIS A 81 6.28 -3.26 -8.23
CA HIS A 81 5.13 -3.38 -9.13
C HIS A 81 5.50 -4.24 -10.32
N LYS A 82 4.62 -5.15 -10.71
CA LYS A 82 4.83 -5.97 -11.91
C LYS A 82 4.86 -5.13 -13.18
N SER A 83 4.06 -4.07 -13.26
CA SER A 83 4.06 -3.15 -14.42
C SER A 83 5.36 -2.35 -14.56
N LEU A 84 6.12 -2.20 -13.46
CA LEU A 84 7.38 -1.45 -13.40
C LEU A 84 8.62 -2.36 -13.42
N ASN A 85 8.52 -3.59 -13.91
CA ASN A 85 9.61 -4.58 -13.91
C ASN A 85 10.18 -4.83 -12.50
N ASP A 86 9.29 -5.09 -11.53
CA ASP A 86 9.64 -5.36 -10.13
C ASP A 86 10.32 -4.18 -9.41
N LEU A 87 10.14 -2.96 -9.93
CA LEU A 87 10.57 -1.72 -9.27
C LEU A 87 9.38 -1.04 -8.59
N SER A 88 9.66 -0.24 -7.57
CA SER A 88 8.70 0.66 -6.96
C SER A 88 8.67 2.03 -7.65
N PRO A 89 7.58 2.81 -7.54
CA PRO A 89 7.52 4.18 -8.02
C PRO A 89 8.67 5.06 -7.51
N MET A 90 9.06 4.91 -6.23
CA MET A 90 10.20 5.64 -5.69
C MET A 90 11.53 5.23 -6.32
N GLU A 91 11.74 3.94 -6.59
CA GLU A 91 12.94 3.48 -7.30
C GLU A 91 12.97 4.01 -8.73
N MET A 92 11.83 4.07 -9.42
CA MET A 92 11.72 4.67 -10.75
C MET A 92 12.07 6.16 -10.75
N ILE A 93 11.59 6.92 -9.76
CA ILE A 93 11.92 8.35 -9.60
C ILE A 93 13.41 8.53 -9.33
N ASN A 94 14.01 7.69 -8.47
CA ASN A 94 15.44 7.76 -8.17
C ASN A 94 16.30 7.40 -9.38
N LYS A 95 15.89 6.43 -10.21
CA LYS A 95 16.55 6.12 -11.48
C LYS A 95 16.46 7.27 -12.49
N SER A 96 15.35 8.00 -12.51
CA SER A 96 15.13 9.11 -13.45
C SER A 96 15.94 10.37 -13.11
N LYS A 97 16.54 10.43 -11.92
CA LYS A 97 17.36 11.54 -11.43
C LYS A 97 18.88 11.26 -11.50
N SER A 98 19.29 10.08 -11.98
CA SER A 98 20.69 9.68 -12.18
C SER A 98 21.05 9.78 -13.66
#